data_AF-A0A7N8WL35-F1
#
_entry.id   AF-A0A7N8WL35-F1
#
_cell.length_a   1.000
_cell.length_b   1.000
_cell.length_c   1.000
_cell.angle_alpha   90.00
_cell.angle_beta   90.00
_cell.angle_gamma   90.00
#
_symmetry.space_group_name_H-M   'P 1'
#
loop_
_entity.id
_entity.type
_entity.pdbx_description
1 polymer ?
#
loop_
_entity_poly.entity_id
_entity_poly.type
_entity_poly.pdbx_seq_one_letter_code
_entity_poly.pdbx_strand_id
1 'polypeptide(L)'
;MLPTEEIILSRAYWERIQSIVNLPRSKMYTRQEMVDMNARAQFAKLDKSYLKTQQRKRLEKLKLKEQEKKEYFNQIAAEERELQKQDTQKMIDKANLMRFHQNGCVRKFNSALQRTYVQKENEALIKYQQEKQRIAREQRSQPNLEMIRESEEAQRREQEDACKKQLHDRALAAFWTEQIKEKRRQREKKMQQEKEERDQLRNLDELPAQELKNQAQREQDSKKMYLRHMQEQMSSRKLQRETEAQILDKEEEVRQRHQLDKEQMLQQRKEHLAEKFRKRQIPIKTVTDKYAVRMREQDAARAQRELEISEEMAKQDAEVAKQQKEREEKRAAVLKDIYAHREAMIDQKKQKAKAEKETIQNCFQAQKEADRLFLEKQMLEAQRKRENNKQCQIFNDNLAALKRAHYEKLKREEHDAEVRDAEQAAARKKQLQDYIQSEIDKAAASQRNAAVLLAVRTGGHGFLSDGEEPGNFIKDTSKTSKPSVLASTLNATTEVRPLSKDRTPN
;
A
#
# COMPACT_ATOMS: atom_id res chain seq x y z
N MET A 1 -6.86 -139.42 -37.18
CA MET A 1 -8.17 -138.74 -37.02
C MET A 1 -8.07 -137.83 -35.83
N LEU A 2 -8.78 -136.68 -35.86
CA LEU A 2 -8.98 -135.76 -34.71
C LEU A 2 -7.68 -135.08 -34.20
N PRO A 3 -7.76 -133.97 -33.42
CA PRO A 3 -8.95 -133.35 -32.81
C PRO A 3 -9.48 -132.08 -33.51
N THR A 4 -10.69 -131.70 -33.10
CA THR A 4 -11.30 -130.39 -33.32
C THR A 4 -10.71 -129.34 -32.38
N GLU A 5 -10.49 -128.11 -32.86
CA GLU A 5 -10.06 -126.99 -32.01
C GLU A 5 -11.27 -126.30 -31.34
N GLU A 6 -11.35 -126.37 -30.01
CA GLU A 6 -12.34 -125.61 -29.24
C GLU A 6 -11.89 -124.16 -29.07
N ILE A 7 -12.50 -123.25 -29.85
CA ILE A 7 -12.20 -121.81 -29.76
C ILE A 7 -12.89 -121.21 -28.52
N ILE A 8 -12.17 -121.21 -27.39
CA ILE A 8 -12.61 -120.59 -26.14
C ILE A 8 -12.65 -119.06 -26.31
N LEU A 9 -13.85 -118.52 -26.55
CA LEU A 9 -14.07 -117.08 -26.67
C LEU A 9 -13.75 -116.34 -25.37
N SER A 10 -12.88 -115.34 -25.46
CA SER A 10 -12.54 -114.47 -24.32
C SER A 10 -13.78 -113.74 -23.78
N ARG A 11 -13.88 -113.67 -22.45
CA ARG A 11 -14.96 -112.99 -21.70
C ARG A 11 -15.26 -111.57 -22.21
N ALA A 12 -14.22 -110.81 -22.60
CA ALA A 12 -14.38 -109.46 -23.14
C ALA A 12 -15.17 -109.42 -24.46
N TYR A 13 -15.13 -110.49 -25.25
CA TYR A 13 -15.91 -110.61 -26.49
C TYR A 13 -17.41 -110.86 -26.18
N TRP A 14 -17.70 -111.63 -25.13
CA TRP A 14 -19.07 -111.88 -24.66
C TRP A 14 -19.72 -110.62 -24.07
N GLU A 15 -18.99 -109.89 -23.23
CA GLU A 15 -19.43 -108.62 -22.65
C GLU A 15 -19.69 -107.56 -23.75
N ARG A 16 -18.93 -107.59 -24.85
CA ARG A 16 -19.19 -106.75 -26.04
C ARG A 16 -20.51 -107.10 -26.74
N ILE A 17 -20.84 -108.38 -26.89
CA ILE A 17 -22.11 -108.83 -27.50
C ILE A 17 -23.29 -108.43 -26.60
N GLN A 18 -23.20 -108.66 -25.29
CA GLN A 18 -24.17 -108.18 -24.30
C GLN A 18 -24.41 -106.66 -24.41
N SER A 19 -23.34 -105.86 -24.55
CA SER A 19 -23.48 -104.40 -24.64
C SER A 19 -24.25 -103.93 -25.89
N ILE A 20 -24.17 -104.68 -27.00
CA ILE A 20 -24.87 -104.38 -28.27
C ILE A 20 -26.36 -104.77 -28.20
N VAL A 21 -26.68 -105.91 -27.59
CA VAL A 21 -28.07 -106.39 -27.46
C VAL A 21 -28.89 -105.51 -26.51
N ASN A 22 -28.25 -104.93 -25.50
CA ASN A 22 -28.91 -104.14 -24.45
C ASN A 22 -29.10 -102.64 -24.79
N LEU A 23 -28.87 -102.18 -26.03
CA LEU A 23 -29.25 -100.82 -26.41
C LEU A 23 -30.79 -100.68 -26.49
N PRO A 24 -31.41 -99.72 -25.78
CA PRO A 24 -32.83 -99.46 -25.92
C PRO A 24 -33.14 -98.94 -27.33
N ARG A 25 -34.08 -99.59 -28.02
CA ARG A 25 -34.50 -99.19 -29.38
C ARG A 25 -35.01 -97.76 -29.39
N SER A 26 -34.63 -96.98 -30.40
CA SER A 26 -35.06 -95.60 -30.56
C SER A 26 -36.59 -95.51 -30.70
N LYS A 27 -37.21 -94.62 -29.93
CA LYS A 27 -38.63 -94.28 -30.13
C LYS A 27 -38.77 -93.57 -31.48
N MET A 28 -39.64 -94.08 -32.34
CA MET A 28 -40.05 -93.36 -33.55
C MET A 28 -41.22 -92.43 -33.21
N TYR A 29 -41.08 -91.15 -33.58
CA TYR A 29 -42.09 -90.13 -33.31
C TYR A 29 -43.17 -90.14 -34.40
N THR A 30 -44.42 -89.92 -33.99
CA THR A 30 -45.57 -89.81 -34.87
C THR A 30 -45.49 -88.53 -35.71
N ARG A 31 -46.09 -88.50 -36.91
CA ARG A 31 -46.13 -87.30 -37.77
C ARG A 31 -46.64 -86.05 -37.03
N GLN A 32 -47.64 -86.21 -36.17
CA GLN A 32 -48.16 -85.12 -35.34
C GLN A 32 -47.10 -84.61 -34.34
N GLU A 33 -46.44 -85.51 -33.61
CA GLU A 33 -45.37 -85.18 -32.66
C GLU A 33 -44.18 -84.50 -33.35
N MET A 34 -43.83 -84.91 -34.59
CA MET A 34 -42.81 -84.23 -35.39
C MET A 34 -43.22 -82.79 -35.76
N VAL A 35 -44.49 -82.57 -36.13
CA VAL A 35 -45.01 -81.22 -36.42
C VAL A 35 -45.02 -80.37 -35.15
N ASP A 36 -45.47 -80.91 -34.02
CA ASP A 36 -45.50 -80.21 -32.74
C ASP A 36 -44.08 -79.91 -32.21
N MET A 37 -43.13 -80.84 -32.34
CA MET A 37 -41.72 -80.60 -32.03
C MET A 37 -41.10 -79.56 -32.94
N ASN A 38 -41.41 -79.56 -34.24
CA ASN A 38 -40.93 -78.54 -35.17
C ASN A 38 -41.53 -77.17 -34.83
N ALA A 39 -42.85 -77.09 -34.57
CA ALA A 39 -43.50 -75.87 -34.13
C ALA A 39 -42.87 -75.33 -32.83
N ARG A 40 -42.72 -76.17 -31.79
CA ARG A 40 -42.02 -75.83 -30.55
C ARG A 40 -40.58 -75.38 -30.80
N ALA A 41 -39.86 -76.00 -31.74
CA ALA A 41 -38.51 -75.59 -32.11
C ALA A 41 -38.47 -74.24 -32.86
N GLN A 42 -39.48 -73.92 -33.68
CA GLN A 42 -39.60 -72.62 -34.36
C GLN A 42 -39.97 -71.52 -33.35
N PHE A 43 -40.94 -71.75 -32.46
CA PHE A 43 -41.24 -70.84 -31.35
C PHE A 43 -40.01 -70.63 -30.45
N ALA A 44 -39.31 -71.69 -30.04
CA ALA A 44 -38.09 -71.57 -29.26
C ALA A 44 -36.93 -70.84 -29.99
N LYS A 45 -36.91 -70.83 -31.34
CA LYS A 45 -35.97 -69.97 -32.11
C LYS A 45 -36.42 -68.51 -32.08
N LEU A 46 -37.72 -68.23 -32.23
CA LEU A 46 -38.28 -66.88 -32.14
C LEU A 46 -38.07 -66.29 -30.75
N ASP A 47 -38.34 -67.05 -29.68
CA ASP A 47 -38.08 -66.65 -28.29
C ASP A 47 -36.60 -66.39 -28.04
N LYS A 48 -35.70 -67.27 -28.50
CA LYS A 48 -34.24 -67.06 -28.42
C LYS A 48 -33.81 -65.80 -29.19
N SER A 49 -34.42 -65.52 -30.35
CA SER A 49 -34.16 -64.31 -31.14
C SER A 49 -34.66 -63.04 -30.42
N TYR A 50 -35.86 -63.09 -29.86
CA TYR A 50 -36.46 -62.01 -29.08
C TYR A 50 -35.66 -61.71 -27.80
N LEU A 51 -35.31 -62.74 -27.02
CA LEU A 51 -34.46 -62.63 -25.83
C LEU A 51 -33.08 -62.06 -26.17
N LYS A 52 -32.43 -62.54 -27.24
CA LYS A 52 -31.14 -62.01 -27.74
C LYS A 52 -31.26 -60.53 -28.18
N THR A 53 -32.41 -60.15 -28.75
CA THR A 53 -32.70 -58.76 -29.13
C THR A 53 -32.94 -57.87 -27.91
N GLN A 54 -33.64 -58.36 -26.89
CA GLN A 54 -33.82 -57.64 -25.62
C GLN A 54 -32.50 -57.53 -24.83
N GLN A 55 -31.64 -58.55 -24.86
CA GLN A 55 -30.30 -58.50 -24.30
C GLN A 55 -29.43 -57.45 -25.01
N ARG A 56 -29.43 -57.41 -26.35
CA ARG A 56 -28.77 -56.35 -27.14
C ARG A 56 -29.25 -54.96 -26.73
N LYS A 57 -30.55 -54.71 -26.73
CA LYS A 57 -31.15 -53.42 -26.30
C LYS A 57 -30.78 -53.03 -24.85
N ARG A 58 -30.62 -54.00 -23.94
CA ARG A 58 -30.13 -53.74 -22.57
C ARG A 58 -28.65 -53.37 -22.56
N LEU A 59 -27.79 -54.08 -23.30
CA LEU A 59 -26.36 -53.79 -23.41
C LEU A 59 -26.09 -52.45 -24.10
N GLU A 60 -26.86 -52.11 -25.14
CA GLU A 60 -26.80 -50.81 -25.83
C GLU A 60 -27.18 -49.67 -24.87
N LYS A 61 -28.26 -49.81 -24.09
CA LYS A 61 -28.63 -48.84 -23.04
C LYS A 61 -27.59 -48.72 -21.93
N LEU A 62 -26.88 -49.79 -21.59
CA LEU A 62 -25.78 -49.73 -20.61
C LEU A 62 -24.55 -49.01 -21.18
N LYS A 63 -24.18 -49.29 -22.43
CA LYS A 63 -23.09 -48.58 -23.13
C LYS A 63 -23.38 -47.09 -23.27
N LEU A 64 -24.60 -46.72 -23.64
CA LEU A 64 -25.00 -45.31 -23.73
C LEU A 64 -24.85 -44.61 -22.38
N LYS A 65 -25.34 -45.21 -21.29
CA LYS A 65 -25.14 -44.70 -19.91
C LYS A 65 -23.67 -44.65 -19.46
N GLU A 66 -22.82 -45.49 -20.02
CA GLU A 66 -21.37 -45.45 -19.76
C GLU A 66 -20.68 -44.33 -20.54
N GLN A 67 -21.16 -44.04 -21.77
CA GLN A 67 -20.71 -42.92 -22.59
C GLN A 67 -21.16 -41.57 -21.99
N GLU A 68 -22.44 -41.43 -21.65
CA GLU A 68 -23.02 -40.28 -20.93
C GLU A 68 -22.20 -39.94 -19.66
N LYS A 69 -21.86 -40.96 -18.87
CA LYS A 69 -21.01 -40.80 -17.67
C LYS A 69 -19.58 -40.37 -18.00
N LYS A 70 -18.97 -40.94 -19.04
CA LYS A 70 -17.60 -40.57 -19.46
C LYS A 70 -17.56 -39.14 -19.99
N GLU A 71 -18.58 -38.71 -20.73
CA GLU A 71 -18.73 -37.33 -21.20
C GLU A 71 -18.91 -36.36 -20.03
N TYR A 72 -19.76 -36.70 -19.05
CA TYR A 72 -19.92 -35.93 -17.82
C TYR A 72 -18.63 -35.81 -16.99
N PHE A 73 -17.89 -36.91 -16.80
CA PHE A 73 -16.57 -36.85 -16.13
C PHE A 73 -15.53 -36.07 -16.94
N ASN A 74 -15.57 -36.13 -18.27
CA ASN A 74 -14.69 -35.33 -19.14
C ASN A 74 -15.02 -33.82 -19.07
N GLN A 75 -16.30 -33.47 -18.89
CA GLN A 75 -16.75 -32.08 -18.66
C GLN A 75 -16.24 -31.57 -17.31
N ILE A 76 -16.48 -32.28 -16.20
CA ILE A 76 -15.93 -31.95 -14.88
C ILE A 76 -14.41 -31.79 -14.95
N ALA A 77 -13.71 -32.77 -15.52
CA ALA A 77 -12.26 -32.72 -15.64
C ALA A 77 -11.78 -31.58 -16.55
N ALA A 78 -12.61 -30.99 -17.42
CA ALA A 78 -12.29 -29.77 -18.17
C ALA A 78 -12.54 -28.51 -17.33
N GLU A 79 -13.67 -28.42 -16.64
CA GLU A 79 -14.01 -27.32 -15.72
C GLU A 79 -12.98 -27.19 -14.58
N GLU A 80 -12.56 -28.31 -13.97
CA GLU A 80 -11.48 -28.35 -12.97
C GLU A 80 -10.16 -27.82 -13.52
N ARG A 81 -9.82 -28.14 -14.78
CA ARG A 81 -8.60 -27.63 -15.44
C ARG A 81 -8.68 -26.13 -15.73
N GLU A 82 -9.85 -25.60 -16.12
CA GLU A 82 -10.03 -24.15 -16.28
C GLU A 82 -10.03 -23.42 -14.93
N LEU A 83 -10.61 -24.00 -13.87
CA LEU A 83 -10.54 -23.44 -12.52
C LEU A 83 -9.09 -23.41 -12.00
N GLN A 84 -8.33 -24.50 -12.17
CA GLN A 84 -6.91 -24.55 -11.81
C GLN A 84 -6.06 -23.55 -12.60
N LYS A 85 -6.34 -23.34 -13.91
CA LYS A 85 -5.71 -22.26 -14.69
C LYS A 85 -6.04 -20.88 -14.15
N GLN A 86 -7.31 -20.62 -13.82
CA GLN A 86 -7.73 -19.34 -13.25
C GLN A 86 -7.08 -19.09 -11.88
N ASP A 87 -6.98 -20.10 -11.02
CA ASP A 87 -6.39 -19.95 -9.68
C ASP A 87 -4.87 -19.83 -9.72
N THR A 88 -4.19 -20.55 -10.62
CA THR A 88 -2.77 -20.31 -10.89
C THR A 88 -2.53 -18.91 -11.45
N GLN A 89 -3.34 -18.44 -12.41
CA GLN A 89 -3.26 -17.07 -12.93
C GLN A 89 -3.46 -16.02 -11.83
N LYS A 90 -4.50 -16.16 -10.98
CA LYS A 90 -4.72 -15.25 -9.83
C LYS A 90 -3.51 -15.21 -8.89
N MET A 91 -2.85 -16.35 -8.67
CA MET A 91 -1.64 -16.43 -7.82
C MET A 91 -0.41 -15.81 -8.50
N ILE A 92 -0.25 -15.99 -9.81
CA ILE A 92 0.77 -15.31 -10.63
C ILE A 92 0.55 -13.80 -10.61
N ASP A 93 -0.67 -13.32 -10.89
CA ASP A 93 -1.03 -11.90 -10.88
C ASP A 93 -0.81 -11.25 -9.50
N LYS A 94 -1.16 -11.96 -8.42
CA LYS A 94 -0.90 -11.53 -7.05
C LYS A 94 0.60 -11.43 -6.75
N ALA A 95 1.40 -12.42 -7.17
CA ALA A 95 2.85 -12.39 -7.01
C ALA A 95 3.50 -11.26 -7.84
N ASN A 96 2.99 -11.02 -9.05
CA ASN A 96 3.41 -9.94 -9.95
C ASN A 96 3.08 -8.56 -9.37
N LEU A 97 1.89 -8.38 -8.79
CA LEU A 97 1.47 -7.16 -8.10
C LEU A 97 2.32 -6.90 -6.84
N MET A 98 2.61 -7.94 -6.05
CA MET A 98 3.51 -7.83 -4.89
C MET A 98 4.93 -7.42 -5.32
N ARG A 99 5.48 -8.02 -6.39
CA ARG A 99 6.79 -7.66 -6.96
C ARG A 99 6.81 -6.24 -7.52
N PHE A 100 5.73 -5.80 -8.19
CA PHE A 100 5.57 -4.42 -8.64
C PHE A 100 5.61 -3.44 -7.45
N HIS A 101 4.87 -3.70 -6.37
CA HIS A 101 4.92 -2.87 -5.16
C HIS A 101 6.21 -3.00 -4.32
N GLN A 102 7.03 -4.02 -4.56
CA GLN A 102 8.38 -4.15 -3.96
C GLN A 102 9.45 -3.35 -4.74
N ASN A 103 9.19 -2.94 -5.98
CA ASN A 103 10.11 -2.07 -6.74
C ASN A 103 10.42 -0.79 -5.93
N GLY A 104 11.70 -0.43 -5.78
CA GLY A 104 12.11 0.75 -5.01
C GLY A 104 11.49 2.05 -5.53
N CYS A 105 11.28 2.16 -6.85
CA CYS A 105 10.54 3.26 -7.44
C CYS A 105 9.09 3.31 -6.93
N VAL A 106 8.34 2.21 -7.05
CA VAL A 106 6.93 2.15 -6.60
C VAL A 106 6.82 2.41 -5.11
N ARG A 107 7.72 1.90 -4.26
CA ARG A 107 7.75 2.18 -2.81
C ARG A 107 7.96 3.67 -2.50
N LYS A 108 8.97 4.30 -3.12
CA LYS A 108 9.26 5.74 -2.99
C LYS A 108 8.07 6.60 -3.47
N PHE A 109 7.46 6.30 -4.64
CA PHE A 109 6.27 7.00 -5.13
C PHE A 109 5.08 6.82 -4.19
N ASN A 110 4.81 5.60 -3.73
CA ASN A 110 3.70 5.32 -2.82
C ASN A 110 3.89 6.02 -1.47
N SER A 111 5.13 6.24 -1.01
CA SER A 111 5.40 7.10 0.16
C SER A 111 4.99 8.56 -0.07
N ALA A 112 5.14 9.09 -1.30
CA ALA A 112 4.63 10.42 -1.64
C ALA A 112 3.09 10.43 -1.79
N LEU A 113 2.52 9.39 -2.40
CA LEU A 113 1.07 9.21 -2.52
C LEU A 113 0.38 9.23 -1.15
N GLN A 114 0.90 8.48 -0.18
CA GLN A 114 0.39 8.46 1.20
C GLN A 114 0.51 9.84 1.88
N ARG A 115 1.57 10.61 1.63
CA ARG A 115 1.68 11.99 2.13
C ARG A 115 0.57 12.89 1.58
N THR A 116 0.10 12.69 0.35
CA THR A 116 -1.03 13.48 -0.19
C THR A 116 -2.38 13.13 0.45
N TYR A 117 -2.57 11.88 0.91
CA TYR A 117 -3.74 11.49 1.69
C TYR A 117 -3.70 12.13 3.08
N VAL A 118 -2.60 11.95 3.81
CA VAL A 118 -2.40 12.55 5.16
C VAL A 118 -2.47 14.09 5.12
N GLN A 119 -1.98 14.75 4.07
CA GLN A 119 -2.19 16.19 3.87
C GLN A 119 -3.67 16.56 3.77
N LYS A 120 -4.47 15.78 3.03
CA LYS A 120 -5.91 16.05 2.85
C LYS A 120 -6.74 15.77 4.11
N GLU A 121 -6.37 14.73 4.85
CA GLU A 121 -6.93 14.44 6.17
C GLU A 121 -6.61 15.57 7.16
N ASN A 122 -5.37 16.06 7.17
CA ASN A 122 -4.97 17.20 8.00
C ASN A 122 -5.72 18.50 7.62
N GLU A 123 -5.92 18.79 6.33
CA GLU A 123 -6.79 19.90 5.89
C GLU A 123 -8.20 19.80 6.47
N ALA A 124 -8.80 18.60 6.46
CA ALA A 124 -10.14 18.37 6.98
C ALA A 124 -10.18 18.48 8.52
N LEU A 125 -9.19 17.92 9.22
CA LEU A 125 -9.06 18.02 10.68
C LEU A 125 -8.84 19.46 11.15
N ILE A 126 -8.04 20.26 10.43
CA ILE A 126 -7.84 21.69 10.73
C ILE A 126 -9.16 22.46 10.57
N LYS A 127 -9.91 22.23 9.47
CA LYS A 127 -11.23 22.84 9.26
C LYS A 127 -12.22 22.45 10.36
N TYR A 128 -12.28 21.18 10.74
CA TYR A 128 -13.12 20.69 11.84
C TYR A 128 -12.73 21.33 13.19
N GLN A 129 -11.44 21.47 13.49
CA GLN A 129 -10.97 22.14 14.71
C GLN A 129 -11.29 23.64 14.70
N GLN A 130 -11.19 24.31 13.55
CA GLN A 130 -11.59 25.72 13.39
C GLN A 130 -13.09 25.91 13.60
N GLU A 131 -13.92 25.05 13.02
CA GLU A 131 -15.39 25.06 13.20
C GLU A 131 -15.77 24.84 14.67
N LYS A 132 -15.18 23.81 15.30
CA LYS A 132 -15.35 23.52 16.73
C LYS A 132 -14.91 24.69 17.62
N GLN A 133 -13.85 25.41 17.25
CA GLN A 133 -13.46 26.64 17.94
C GLN A 133 -14.42 27.81 17.69
N ARG A 134 -15.02 27.94 16.51
CA ARG A 134 -16.01 29.00 16.22
C ARG A 134 -17.25 28.80 17.08
N ILE A 135 -17.82 27.59 17.06
CA ILE A 135 -18.98 27.21 17.88
C ILE A 135 -18.68 27.41 19.38
N ALA A 136 -17.50 27.00 19.86
CA ALA A 136 -17.11 27.20 21.26
C ALA A 136 -16.88 28.68 21.65
N ARG A 137 -16.59 29.58 20.69
CA ARG A 137 -16.54 31.03 20.91
C ARG A 137 -17.93 31.64 20.91
N GLU A 138 -18.80 31.22 19.99
CA GLU A 138 -20.21 31.62 19.92
C GLU A 138 -20.93 31.29 21.22
N GLN A 139 -20.83 30.04 21.70
CA GLN A 139 -21.38 29.59 22.99
C GLN A 139 -20.85 30.36 24.20
N ARG A 140 -19.59 30.82 24.17
CA ARG A 140 -19.01 31.67 25.23
C ARG A 140 -19.44 33.14 25.12
N SER A 141 -19.87 33.57 23.94
CA SER A 141 -20.35 34.94 23.71
C SER A 141 -21.83 35.12 24.01
N GLN A 142 -22.63 34.06 23.92
CA GLN A 142 -24.07 34.08 24.25
C GLN A 142 -24.37 34.61 25.66
N PRO A 143 -23.82 34.07 26.77
CA PRO A 143 -24.11 34.57 28.11
C PRO A 143 -23.63 36.01 28.34
N ASN A 144 -22.58 36.46 27.65
CA ASN A 144 -22.15 37.86 27.71
C ASN A 144 -23.16 38.79 27.02
N LEU A 145 -23.75 38.38 25.89
CA LEU A 145 -24.80 39.15 25.20
C LEU A 145 -26.11 39.14 25.98
N GLU A 146 -26.41 38.04 26.69
CA GLU A 146 -27.57 37.94 27.59
C GLU A 146 -27.40 38.86 28.81
N MET A 147 -26.25 38.81 29.51
CA MET A 147 -25.96 39.76 30.61
C MET A 147 -25.99 41.23 30.16
N ILE A 148 -25.51 41.54 28.95
CA ILE A 148 -25.61 42.90 28.39
C ILE A 148 -27.08 43.32 28.25
N ARG A 149 -27.94 42.47 27.67
CA ARG A 149 -29.39 42.72 27.56
C ARG A 149 -30.06 42.88 28.92
N GLU A 150 -29.76 42.01 29.87
CA GLU A 150 -30.29 42.10 31.25
C GLU A 150 -29.87 43.41 31.92
N SER A 151 -28.62 43.86 31.72
CA SER A 151 -28.15 45.15 32.24
C SER A 151 -28.82 46.36 31.57
N GLU A 152 -29.05 46.30 30.25
CA GLU A 152 -29.82 47.32 29.54
C GLU A 152 -31.27 47.37 30.01
N GLU A 153 -31.92 46.22 30.24
CA GLU A 153 -33.27 46.17 30.77
C GLU A 153 -33.36 46.70 32.20
N ALA A 154 -32.41 46.33 33.07
CA ALA A 154 -32.34 46.86 34.42
C ALA A 154 -32.19 48.40 34.41
N GLN A 155 -31.30 48.93 33.58
CA GLN A 155 -31.11 50.38 33.43
C GLN A 155 -32.37 51.08 32.90
N ARG A 156 -33.10 50.49 31.95
CA ARG A 156 -34.38 51.03 31.47
C ARG A 156 -35.43 51.08 32.58
N ARG A 157 -35.57 50.01 33.36
CA ARG A 157 -36.51 49.94 34.51
C ARG A 157 -36.16 50.99 35.58
N GLU A 158 -34.87 51.18 35.88
CA GLU A 158 -34.41 52.22 36.82
C GLU A 158 -34.71 53.63 36.29
N GLN A 159 -34.48 53.91 35.00
CA GLN A 159 -34.84 55.18 34.37
C GLN A 159 -36.35 55.45 34.39
N GLU A 160 -37.17 54.44 34.11
CA GLU A 160 -38.62 54.53 34.22
C GLU A 160 -39.06 54.83 35.66
N ASP A 161 -38.53 54.13 36.66
CA ASP A 161 -38.93 54.31 38.06
C ASP A 161 -38.43 55.64 38.64
N ALA A 162 -37.27 56.13 38.19
CA ALA A 162 -36.84 57.50 38.45
C ALA A 162 -37.80 58.54 37.83
N CYS A 163 -38.28 58.30 36.61
CA CYS A 163 -39.28 59.16 35.96
C CYS A 163 -40.63 59.14 36.69
N LYS A 164 -41.12 57.95 37.08
CA LYS A 164 -42.36 57.78 37.88
C LYS A 164 -42.27 58.54 39.21
N LYS A 165 -41.13 58.46 39.91
CA LYS A 165 -40.86 59.24 41.14
C LYS A 165 -40.90 60.75 40.87
N GLN A 166 -40.15 61.26 39.88
CA GLN A 166 -40.17 62.69 39.53
C GLN A 166 -41.57 63.21 39.17
N LEU A 167 -42.40 62.41 38.49
CA LEU A 167 -43.78 62.77 38.18
C LEU A 167 -44.67 62.79 39.45
N HIS A 168 -44.48 61.84 40.37
CA HIS A 168 -45.17 61.81 41.65
C HIS A 168 -44.78 63.02 42.54
N ASP A 169 -43.48 63.32 42.65
CA ASP A 169 -42.97 64.45 43.44
C ASP A 169 -43.49 65.79 42.89
N ARG A 170 -43.57 65.94 41.56
CA ARG A 170 -44.19 67.10 40.90
C ARG A 170 -45.69 67.21 41.21
N ALA A 171 -46.42 66.10 41.20
CA ALA A 171 -47.85 66.07 41.54
C ALA A 171 -48.09 66.43 43.02
N LEU A 172 -47.27 65.92 43.94
CA LEU A 172 -47.29 66.30 45.36
C LEU A 172 -46.97 67.79 45.55
N ALA A 173 -45.93 68.31 44.89
CA ALA A 173 -45.57 69.73 44.97
C ALA A 173 -46.69 70.65 44.44
N ALA A 174 -47.38 70.25 43.36
CA ALA A 174 -48.55 70.95 42.86
C ALA A 174 -49.71 70.94 43.88
N PHE A 175 -50.03 69.77 44.45
CA PHE A 175 -51.05 69.63 45.49
C PHE A 175 -50.76 70.51 46.72
N TRP A 176 -49.52 70.52 47.22
CA TRP A 176 -49.13 71.38 48.33
C TRP A 176 -49.21 72.88 47.97
N THR A 177 -48.94 73.24 46.73
CA THR A 177 -49.07 74.62 46.24
C THR A 177 -50.53 75.07 46.23
N GLU A 178 -51.47 74.23 45.78
CA GLU A 178 -52.91 74.53 45.86
C GLU A 178 -53.43 74.57 47.30
N GLN A 179 -52.95 73.69 48.19
CA GLN A 179 -53.24 73.76 49.63
C GLN A 179 -52.78 75.09 50.26
N ILE A 180 -51.63 75.63 49.83
CA ILE A 180 -51.15 76.95 50.28
C ILE A 180 -52.03 78.08 49.72
N LYS A 181 -52.43 78.02 48.44
CA LYS A 181 -53.35 78.99 47.82
C LYS A 181 -54.71 79.02 48.52
N GLU A 182 -55.31 77.86 48.78
CA GLU A 182 -56.61 77.81 49.46
C GLU A 182 -56.51 78.32 50.90
N LYS A 183 -55.43 78.01 51.63
CA LYS A 183 -55.18 78.60 52.96
C LYS A 183 -54.95 80.11 52.92
N ARG A 184 -54.41 80.68 51.83
CA ARG A 184 -54.36 82.14 51.63
C ARG A 184 -55.76 82.72 51.39
N ARG A 185 -56.54 82.13 50.47
CA ARG A 185 -57.93 82.53 50.19
C ARG A 185 -58.83 82.48 51.45
N GLN A 186 -58.62 81.50 52.32
CA GLN A 186 -59.33 81.40 53.61
C GLN A 186 -58.92 82.50 54.59
N ARG A 187 -57.64 82.91 54.62
CA ARG A 187 -57.20 84.08 55.40
C ARG A 187 -57.74 85.38 54.83
N GLU A 188 -57.71 85.55 53.51
CA GLU A 188 -58.27 86.72 52.83
C GLU A 188 -59.77 86.92 53.14
N LYS A 189 -60.55 85.83 53.12
CA LYS A 189 -61.95 85.83 53.57
C LYS A 189 -62.11 86.23 55.04
N LYS A 190 -61.28 85.70 55.95
CA LYS A 190 -61.32 86.11 57.36
C LYS A 190 -60.99 87.59 57.55
N MET A 191 -59.97 88.11 56.84
CA MET A 191 -59.65 89.55 56.87
C MET A 191 -60.79 90.42 56.34
N GLN A 192 -61.58 89.93 55.37
CA GLN A 192 -62.79 90.60 54.88
C GLN A 192 -63.90 90.60 55.95
N GLN A 193 -64.17 89.45 56.58
CA GLN A 193 -65.15 89.32 57.67
C GLN A 193 -64.76 90.17 58.89
N GLU A 194 -63.51 90.12 59.34
CA GLU A 194 -63.00 90.96 60.44
C GLU A 194 -63.11 92.47 60.12
N LYS A 195 -63.06 92.86 58.84
CA LYS A 195 -63.29 94.24 58.42
C LYS A 195 -64.77 94.61 58.47
N GLU A 196 -65.65 93.74 57.95
CA GLU A 196 -67.10 93.91 58.00
C GLU A 196 -67.61 93.99 59.46
N GLU A 197 -67.08 93.15 60.35
CA GLU A 197 -67.35 93.18 61.80
C GLU A 197 -66.85 94.47 62.45
N ARG A 198 -65.63 94.93 62.12
CA ARG A 198 -65.09 96.22 62.64
C ARG A 198 -65.93 97.41 62.19
N ASP A 199 -66.35 97.44 60.93
CA ASP A 199 -67.12 98.56 60.40
C ASP A 199 -68.58 98.51 60.91
N GLN A 200 -69.13 97.33 61.23
CA GLN A 200 -70.38 97.18 62.01
C GLN A 200 -70.23 97.70 63.45
N LEU A 201 -69.11 97.40 64.13
CA LEU A 201 -68.82 97.89 65.48
C LEU A 201 -68.75 99.43 65.54
N ARG A 202 -68.10 100.10 64.58
CA ARG A 202 -68.12 101.57 64.48
C ARG A 202 -69.53 102.14 64.42
N ASN A 203 -70.40 101.54 63.58
CA ASN A 203 -71.78 101.99 63.42
C ASN A 203 -72.59 101.85 64.72
N LEU A 204 -72.23 100.89 65.59
CA LEU A 204 -72.83 100.74 66.93
C LEU A 204 -72.28 101.77 67.92
N ASP A 205 -70.99 102.10 67.88
CA ASP A 205 -70.37 103.12 68.75
C ASP A 205 -70.82 104.56 68.40
N GLU A 206 -71.15 104.84 67.14
CA GLU A 206 -71.62 106.16 66.69
C GLU A 206 -73.06 106.49 67.16
N LEU A 207 -73.91 105.47 67.38
CA LEU A 207 -75.30 105.63 67.79
C LEU A 207 -75.45 106.36 69.15
N PRO A 208 -74.82 105.91 70.26
CA PRO A 208 -74.85 106.63 71.54
C PRO A 208 -74.34 108.08 71.45
N ALA A 209 -73.31 108.33 70.62
CA ALA A 209 -72.75 109.66 70.42
C ALA A 209 -73.73 110.59 69.67
N GLN A 210 -74.62 110.04 68.84
CA GLN A 210 -75.71 110.78 68.19
C GLN A 210 -76.88 111.02 69.16
N GLU A 211 -77.23 110.05 70.00
CA GLU A 211 -78.28 110.21 71.02
C GLU A 211 -77.90 111.25 72.10
N LEU A 212 -76.65 111.27 72.55
CA LEU A 212 -76.14 112.28 73.49
C LEU A 212 -76.27 113.72 72.94
N LYS A 213 -75.99 113.93 71.64
CA LYS A 213 -76.21 115.24 70.98
C LYS A 213 -77.69 115.62 70.98
N ASN A 214 -78.58 114.66 70.69
CA ASN A 214 -80.04 114.88 70.71
C ASN A 214 -80.58 115.19 72.11
N GLN A 215 -79.99 114.61 73.17
CA GLN A 215 -80.33 114.92 74.57
C GLN A 215 -79.85 116.32 74.97
N ALA A 216 -78.59 116.67 74.67
CA ALA A 216 -78.02 117.99 74.93
C ALA A 216 -78.81 119.13 74.26
N GLN A 217 -79.31 118.90 73.03
CA GLN A 217 -80.18 119.84 72.33
C GLN A 217 -81.48 120.11 73.10
N ARG A 218 -82.14 119.06 73.61
CA ARG A 218 -83.39 119.17 74.40
C ARG A 218 -83.16 119.90 75.72
N GLU A 219 -82.02 119.66 76.38
CA GLU A 219 -81.64 120.44 77.57
C GLU A 219 -81.37 121.92 77.27
N GLN A 220 -80.78 122.24 76.11
CA GLN A 220 -80.50 123.63 75.75
C GLN A 220 -81.81 124.41 75.56
N ASP A 221 -82.83 123.81 74.95
CA ASP A 221 -84.12 124.46 74.73
C ASP A 221 -84.98 124.54 76.00
N SER A 222 -84.90 123.57 76.91
CA SER A 222 -85.51 123.72 78.25
C SER A 222 -84.83 124.81 79.08
N LYS A 223 -83.49 124.92 79.01
CA LYS A 223 -82.71 126.01 79.61
C LYS A 223 -83.09 127.38 79.01
N LYS A 224 -83.36 127.48 77.69
CA LYS A 224 -83.90 128.71 77.08
C LYS A 224 -85.29 129.09 77.61
N MET A 225 -86.20 128.12 77.77
CA MET A 225 -87.53 128.38 78.32
C MET A 225 -87.45 128.87 79.78
N TYR A 226 -86.64 128.20 80.60
CA TYR A 226 -86.36 128.66 81.97
C TYR A 226 -85.75 130.06 81.98
N LEU A 227 -84.79 130.36 81.11
CA LEU A 227 -84.16 131.68 81.01
C LEU A 227 -85.12 132.80 80.58
N ARG A 228 -86.15 132.53 79.78
CA ARG A 228 -87.20 133.54 79.47
C ARG A 228 -88.01 133.90 80.73
N HIS A 229 -88.50 132.88 81.43
CA HIS A 229 -89.21 133.08 82.71
C HIS A 229 -88.30 133.74 83.76
N MET A 230 -87.00 133.41 83.77
CA MET A 230 -86.00 134.10 84.60
C MET A 230 -85.72 135.53 84.11
N GLN A 231 -85.87 135.86 82.82
CA GLN A 231 -85.74 137.24 82.32
C GLN A 231 -86.96 138.10 82.63
N GLU A 232 -88.18 137.55 82.64
CA GLU A 232 -89.39 138.24 83.12
C GLU A 232 -89.33 138.47 84.64
N GLN A 233 -88.78 137.50 85.38
CA GLN A 233 -88.44 137.67 86.79
C GLN A 233 -87.26 138.64 87.00
N MET A 234 -86.22 138.63 86.15
CA MET A 234 -85.03 139.49 86.31
C MET A 234 -85.18 140.89 85.72
N SER A 235 -86.16 141.18 84.87
CA SER A 235 -86.60 142.56 84.63
C SER A 235 -87.29 143.09 85.90
N SER A 236 -88.20 142.29 86.47
CA SER A 236 -88.82 142.54 87.79
C SER A 236 -87.81 142.62 88.96
N ARG A 237 -86.60 142.05 88.80
CA ARG A 237 -85.52 142.02 89.80
C ARG A 237 -84.34 142.97 89.53
N LYS A 238 -84.09 143.39 88.29
CA LYS A 238 -83.14 144.48 87.99
C LYS A 238 -83.74 145.86 88.28
N LEU A 239 -85.08 145.94 88.24
CA LEU A 239 -85.86 146.93 89.00
C LEU A 239 -85.52 146.95 90.52
N GLN A 240 -84.65 146.04 90.99
CA GLN A 240 -84.10 145.94 92.34
C GLN A 240 -82.52 145.80 92.46
N ARG A 241 -81.63 145.53 91.43
CA ARG A 241 -80.26 144.82 91.59
C ARG A 241 -79.24 144.51 90.38
N GLU A 242 -77.83 144.49 90.37
CA GLU A 242 -76.82 144.18 89.15
C GLU A 242 -75.22 143.18 89.35
N THR A 243 -74.47 141.83 88.75
CA THR A 243 -73.15 140.40 88.90
C THR A 243 -71.71 139.24 88.10
N GLU A 244 -71.14 137.69 87.97
CA GLU A 244 -69.71 136.37 87.93
C GLU A 244 -68.60 134.97 86.95
N ALA A 245 -67.54 133.70 87.15
CA ALA A 245 -66.26 132.48 86.36
C ALA A 245 -65.35 130.65 86.53
N GLN A 246 -64.21 129.47 86.17
CA GLN A 246 -62.73 128.45 85.47
C GLN A 246 -61.91 126.58 85.33
N ILE A 247 -60.57 125.72 84.83
CA ILE A 247 -59.65 124.00 84.76
C ILE A 247 -58.11 122.93 83.98
N LEU A 248 -57.40 121.43 83.94
CA LEU A 248 -55.87 120.35 83.43
C LEU A 248 -55.13 118.48 83.13
N ASP A 249 -53.79 117.63 82.69
CA ASP A 249 -53.00 115.92 82.24
C ASP A 249 -51.31 114.79 82.10
N LYS A 250 -50.71 113.34 81.57
CA LYS A 250 -49.15 112.20 81.38
C LYS A 250 -48.44 110.41 80.76
N GLU A 251 -47.07 109.51 80.54
CA GLU A 251 -46.33 107.76 80.22
C GLU A 251 -44.81 106.49 79.67
N GLU A 252 -44.00 105.09 79.26
CA GLU A 252 -42.43 104.01 78.97
C GLU A 252 -41.75 102.20 78.39
N GLU A 253 -40.38 101.34 78.05
CA GLU A 253 -39.64 99.61 77.59
C GLU A 253 -37.98 98.56 77.15
N VAL A 254 -37.41 97.05 76.92
CA VAL A 254 -36.12 95.90 76.10
C VAL A 254 -34.91 94.32 76.28
N ARG A 255 -34.13 93.14 75.44
CA ARG A 255 -32.64 91.93 75.38
C ARG A 255 -31.97 90.12 74.85
N GLN A 256 -30.66 89.27 74.35
CA GLN A 256 -29.85 87.54 74.14
C GLN A 256 -28.41 86.47 73.25
N ARG A 257 -27.61 85.03 73.29
CA ARG A 257 -26.44 83.83 72.35
C ARG A 257 -25.24 82.23 72.46
N HIS A 258 -24.52 81.04 71.61
CA HIS A 258 -23.13 79.73 71.58
C HIS A 258 -22.39 78.12 70.66
N GLN A 259 -21.08 77.16 70.56
CA GLN A 259 -20.37 75.48 70.00
C GLN A 259 -18.72 74.47 69.47
N LEU A 260 -18.15 72.98 69.16
CA LEU A 260 -16.65 71.95 68.55
C LEU A 260 -15.96 70.11 68.25
N ASP A 261 -14.68 69.26 67.64
CA ASP A 261 -13.95 67.54 67.27
C ASP A 261 -12.29 66.50 66.84
N LYS A 262 -11.76 65.05 66.31
CA LYS A 262 -10.25 63.88 66.09
C LYS A 262 -9.57 62.24 65.19
N GLU A 263 -8.23 61.32 65.03
CA GLU A 263 -7.38 59.88 64.12
C GLU A 263 -6.01 58.43 64.27
N GLN A 264 -5.30 57.26 63.38
CA GLN A 264 -3.87 56.06 62.95
C GLN A 264 -3.06 54.23 62.85
N MET A 265 -1.88 53.40 62.09
CA MET A 265 -0.77 51.90 61.93
C MET A 265 -0.10 50.60 60.82
N LEU A 266 -0.20 50.11 59.49
CA LEU A 266 0.24 48.66 58.91
C LEU A 266 1.40 48.21 57.81
N GLN A 267 2.42 48.96 57.34
CA GLN A 267 3.07 48.71 55.98
C GLN A 267 4.13 47.57 55.71
N GLN A 268 4.95 47.13 56.68
CA GLN A 268 6.35 46.65 56.41
C GLN A 268 6.57 45.16 56.01
N ARG A 269 5.57 44.40 55.57
CA ARG A 269 5.68 42.92 55.40
C ARG A 269 5.68 42.37 53.96
N LYS A 270 5.62 43.20 52.92
CA LYS A 270 5.50 42.73 51.51
C LYS A 270 6.79 42.71 50.69
N GLU A 271 7.89 43.27 51.18
CA GLU A 271 9.06 43.60 50.34
C GLU A 271 10.19 42.54 50.40
N HIS A 272 10.13 41.57 51.32
CA HIS A 272 11.17 40.56 51.54
C HIS A 272 11.07 39.30 50.64
N LEU A 273 10.28 39.31 49.57
CA LEU A 273 10.33 38.29 48.49
C LEU A 273 11.12 38.76 47.27
N ALA A 274 12.19 39.46 47.59
CA ALA A 274 13.24 39.96 46.74
C ALA A 274 13.89 38.89 45.81
N GLU A 275 14.04 39.27 44.53
CA GLU A 275 15.39 39.43 43.92
C GLU A 275 16.20 38.18 43.50
N LYS A 276 15.84 36.94 43.89
CA LYS A 276 16.75 35.79 43.74
C LYS A 276 16.93 35.14 42.36
N PHE A 277 16.10 35.41 41.33
CA PHE A 277 16.20 34.69 40.03
C PHE A 277 16.31 35.56 38.75
N ARG A 278 16.96 36.74 38.83
CA ARG A 278 17.61 37.38 37.67
C ARG A 278 19.07 36.92 37.54
N LYS A 279 19.33 35.79 36.85
CA LYS A 279 20.64 35.26 36.40
C LYS A 279 20.39 33.89 35.70
N ARG A 280 20.85 33.54 34.48
CA ARG A 280 21.67 34.22 33.46
C ARG A 280 21.17 33.87 32.03
N GLN A 281 21.72 34.58 31.04
CA GLN A 281 21.44 34.55 29.59
C GLN A 281 21.90 33.20 28.94
N ILE A 282 21.54 32.77 27.71
CA ILE A 282 21.43 33.44 26.38
C ILE A 282 22.81 33.97 25.88
N PRO A 283 23.23 33.82 24.60
CA PRO A 283 22.91 32.80 23.58
C PRO A 283 24.18 32.35 22.79
N ILE A 284 24.01 31.96 21.51
CA ILE A 284 24.94 32.19 20.37
C ILE A 284 26.13 31.20 20.16
N LYS A 285 26.23 30.70 18.90
CA LYS A 285 27.42 30.32 18.08
C LYS A 285 28.54 29.45 18.73
N THR A 286 29.23 28.52 18.06
CA THR A 286 29.40 28.21 16.62
C THR A 286 30.02 26.80 16.45
N VAL A 287 30.20 26.35 15.20
CA VAL A 287 31.32 25.49 14.74
C VAL A 287 31.63 24.23 15.59
N THR A 288 31.16 23.07 15.13
CA THR A 288 32.02 21.97 14.60
C THR A 288 31.15 20.76 14.20
N ASP A 289 31.52 19.95 13.21
CA ASP A 289 31.99 20.39 11.90
C ASP A 289 31.71 19.36 10.80
N LYS A 290 31.79 19.86 9.57
CA LYS A 290 31.80 19.21 8.27
C LYS A 290 32.75 17.98 8.19
N TYR A 291 32.26 16.73 8.17
CA TYR A 291 33.05 15.60 7.60
C TYR A 291 32.26 14.35 7.13
N ALA A 292 31.11 14.51 6.46
CA ALA A 292 30.34 13.36 5.95
C ALA A 292 29.63 13.57 4.59
N VAL A 293 30.04 14.56 3.81
CA VAL A 293 29.57 14.75 2.42
C VAL A 293 30.76 14.67 1.46
N ARG A 294 30.73 13.66 0.59
CA ARG A 294 31.64 13.45 -0.56
C ARG A 294 33.16 13.37 -0.24
N MET A 295 33.61 12.14 -0.03
CA MET A 295 34.28 11.44 -1.15
C MET A 295 33.40 10.21 -1.44
N ARG A 296 32.66 10.19 -2.56
CA ARG A 296 33.13 9.79 -3.92
C ARG A 296 33.52 8.31 -3.90
N GLU A 297 32.76 7.39 -4.49
CA GLU A 297 32.50 7.25 -5.94
C GLU A 297 33.81 7.35 -6.74
N GLN A 298 34.37 6.18 -7.09
CA GLN A 298 35.37 5.84 -8.11
C GLN A 298 36.23 4.67 -7.59
N ASP A 299 36.59 3.65 -8.37
CA ASP A 299 36.00 3.19 -9.64
C ASP A 299 36.34 1.70 -9.87
N ALA A 300 35.85 1.10 -10.96
CA ALA A 300 35.98 -0.34 -11.20
C ALA A 300 37.33 -0.82 -11.77
N ALA A 301 37.68 -2.06 -11.40
CA ALA A 301 38.44 -3.07 -12.17
C ALA A 301 39.86 -2.77 -12.70
N ARG A 302 40.84 -3.54 -12.19
CA ARG A 302 41.66 -4.55 -12.93
C ARG A 302 42.58 -5.27 -11.91
N ALA A 303 42.57 -6.59 -11.78
CA ALA A 303 42.88 -7.67 -12.73
C ALA A 303 44.40 -7.90 -12.92
N GLN A 304 44.85 -9.03 -12.39
CA GLN A 304 45.99 -9.88 -12.79
C GLN A 304 47.26 -9.23 -13.35
N ARG A 305 48.38 -9.42 -12.63
CA ARG A 305 49.61 -9.93 -13.25
C ARG A 305 50.25 -11.01 -12.38
N GLU A 306 50.49 -12.15 -13.01
CA GLU A 306 51.52 -13.12 -12.61
C GLU A 306 52.86 -12.72 -13.27
N LEU A 307 53.87 -13.59 -13.12
CA LEU A 307 55.17 -13.57 -13.81
C LEU A 307 56.17 -12.48 -13.40
N GLU A 308 57.02 -12.83 -12.43
CA GLU A 308 58.47 -12.62 -12.53
C GLU A 308 59.23 -13.62 -11.62
N ILE A 309 59.13 -14.91 -11.96
CA ILE A 309 60.01 -15.98 -11.45
C ILE A 309 60.39 -16.89 -12.62
N SER A 310 61.52 -16.60 -13.26
CA SER A 310 62.25 -17.55 -14.13
C SER A 310 63.73 -17.15 -14.21
N GLU A 311 64.59 -18.14 -14.47
CA GLU A 311 65.98 -18.00 -14.92
C GLU A 311 66.98 -17.26 -14.02
N GLU A 312 67.52 -18.00 -13.04
CA GLU A 312 68.94 -17.90 -12.70
C GLU A 312 69.68 -19.15 -13.20
N MET A 313 70.58 -18.98 -14.18
CA MET A 313 71.43 -20.05 -14.72
C MET A 313 72.75 -20.17 -13.94
N ALA A 314 73.30 -21.38 -13.79
CA ALA A 314 74.74 -21.67 -14.08
C ALA A 314 75.16 -23.14 -13.80
N LYS A 315 76.10 -23.65 -14.63
CA LYS A 315 76.93 -24.89 -14.48
C LYS A 315 76.18 -26.22 -14.80
N GLN A 316 76.81 -27.31 -15.30
CA GLN A 316 78.25 -27.67 -15.51
C GLN A 316 78.39 -28.86 -16.53
N ASP A 317 79.49 -29.00 -17.32
CA ASP A 317 79.74 -30.19 -18.21
C ASP A 317 81.19 -30.31 -18.83
N ALA A 318 81.70 -31.55 -19.18
CA ALA A 318 82.74 -31.93 -20.24
C ALA A 318 83.74 -33.16 -20.02
N GLU A 319 84.13 -33.89 -21.13
CA GLU A 319 85.26 -34.90 -21.40
C GLU A 319 85.17 -36.41 -20.93
N VAL A 320 85.94 -37.51 -21.30
CA VAL A 320 87.17 -37.89 -22.11
C VAL A 320 87.22 -39.43 -22.54
N ALA A 321 88.10 -39.94 -23.48
CA ALA A 321 88.20 -41.38 -23.93
C ALA A 321 89.53 -41.90 -24.63
N LYS A 322 89.77 -43.24 -24.89
CA LYS A 322 90.71 -43.90 -25.94
C LYS A 322 90.95 -45.50 -26.03
N GLN A 323 90.98 -46.10 -27.26
CA GLN A 323 91.80 -47.26 -27.88
C GLN A 323 91.59 -48.85 -27.72
N GLN A 324 91.87 -49.71 -28.78
CA GLN A 324 91.97 -51.25 -28.81
C GLN A 324 92.43 -51.96 -30.18
N LYS A 325 92.80 -53.29 -30.29
CA LYS A 325 93.14 -54.08 -31.59
C LYS A 325 93.46 -55.66 -31.60
N GLU A 326 93.46 -56.33 -32.81
CA GLU A 326 94.18 -57.56 -33.42
C GLU A 326 93.99 -59.12 -33.16
N ARG A 327 94.15 -60.03 -34.21
CA ARG A 327 94.50 -61.55 -34.23
C ARG A 327 94.47 -62.37 -35.61
N GLU A 328 95.05 -63.61 -35.72
CA GLU A 328 95.05 -64.64 -36.87
C GLU A 328 95.60 -66.09 -36.45
N GLU A 329 95.47 -67.23 -37.22
CA GLU A 329 96.32 -68.51 -37.22
C GLU A 329 95.94 -69.80 -38.12
N LYS A 330 96.93 -70.74 -38.36
CA LYS A 330 97.06 -72.23 -38.76
C LYS A 330 96.29 -73.01 -39.91
N ARG A 331 96.99 -73.94 -40.66
CA ARG A 331 96.61 -74.65 -41.97
C ARG A 331 97.29 -76.09 -42.19
N ALA A 332 96.95 -76.99 -43.19
CA ALA A 332 97.27 -78.49 -43.24
C ALA A 332 97.51 -79.29 -44.63
N ALA A 333 97.68 -80.66 -44.66
CA ALA A 333 98.21 -81.55 -45.78
C ALA A 333 97.25 -82.62 -46.45
N VAL A 334 96.82 -82.44 -47.73
CA VAL A 334 95.46 -82.91 -48.17
C VAL A 334 95.37 -83.66 -49.54
N LEU A 335 96.47 -83.93 -50.27
CA LEU A 335 96.43 -83.86 -51.75
C LEU A 335 95.93 -85.06 -52.61
N LYS A 336 95.92 -86.32 -52.15
CA LYS A 336 95.77 -87.49 -53.08
C LYS A 336 94.35 -88.07 -53.19
N ASP A 337 93.59 -88.12 -52.10
CA ASP A 337 92.16 -88.51 -52.12
C ASP A 337 91.35 -87.65 -53.08
N ILE A 338 91.79 -86.41 -53.30
CA ILE A 338 91.19 -85.44 -54.20
C ILE A 338 91.01 -86.00 -55.63
N TYR A 339 91.80 -86.97 -56.12
CA TYR A 339 91.75 -87.34 -57.54
C TYR A 339 90.58 -88.25 -57.98
N ALA A 340 90.31 -89.38 -57.33
CA ALA A 340 89.10 -90.16 -57.63
C ALA A 340 87.84 -89.40 -57.18
N HIS A 341 87.95 -88.68 -56.06
CA HIS A 341 86.98 -87.70 -55.59
C HIS A 341 86.68 -86.61 -56.63
N ARG A 342 87.63 -86.21 -57.50
CA ARG A 342 87.41 -85.20 -58.55
C ARG A 342 86.45 -85.67 -59.63
N GLU A 343 86.58 -86.89 -60.16
CA GLU A 343 85.70 -87.36 -61.25
C GLU A 343 84.28 -87.64 -60.77
N ALA A 344 84.12 -88.33 -59.64
CA ALA A 344 82.81 -88.50 -59.00
C ALA A 344 82.18 -87.13 -58.65
N MET A 345 82.99 -86.16 -58.19
CA MET A 345 82.53 -84.77 -58.03
C MET A 345 82.25 -84.07 -59.36
N ILE A 346 82.88 -84.39 -60.48
CA ILE A 346 82.60 -83.72 -61.76
C ILE A 346 81.19 -84.07 -62.23
N ASP A 347 80.79 -85.34 -62.24
CA ASP A 347 79.45 -85.72 -62.68
C ASP A 347 78.38 -85.44 -61.62
N GLN A 348 78.69 -85.60 -60.33
CA GLN A 348 77.80 -85.11 -59.28
C GLN A 348 77.65 -83.58 -59.33
N LYS A 349 78.71 -82.82 -59.67
CA LYS A 349 78.62 -81.36 -59.95
C LYS A 349 77.84 -81.06 -61.23
N LYS A 350 77.88 -81.89 -62.28
CA LYS A 350 77.03 -81.67 -63.48
C LYS A 350 75.55 -81.83 -63.15
N GLN A 351 75.18 -82.85 -62.38
CA GLN A 351 73.79 -83.05 -61.94
C GLN A 351 73.36 -81.97 -60.94
N LYS A 352 74.19 -81.69 -59.92
CA LYS A 352 73.97 -80.57 -58.99
C LYS A 352 73.86 -79.25 -59.73
N ALA A 353 74.75 -78.91 -60.66
CA ALA A 353 74.69 -77.67 -61.46
C ALA A 353 73.47 -77.57 -62.40
N LYS A 354 72.79 -78.69 -62.73
CA LYS A 354 71.48 -78.65 -63.41
C LYS A 354 70.37 -78.33 -62.42
N ALA A 355 70.29 -79.08 -61.32
CA ALA A 355 69.32 -78.82 -60.25
C ALA A 355 69.50 -77.43 -59.60
N GLU A 356 70.72 -76.95 -59.47
CA GLU A 356 71.09 -75.59 -59.03
C GLU A 356 70.60 -74.56 -60.06
N LYS A 357 70.75 -74.78 -61.37
CA LYS A 357 70.19 -73.88 -62.40
C LYS A 357 68.67 -73.84 -62.39
N GLU A 358 68.01 -74.99 -62.24
CA GLU A 358 66.55 -75.10 -62.17
C GLU A 358 66.01 -74.47 -60.88
N THR A 359 66.65 -74.71 -59.74
CA THR A 359 66.30 -74.05 -58.46
C THR A 359 66.61 -72.56 -58.48
N ILE A 360 67.72 -72.10 -59.06
CA ILE A 360 68.01 -70.66 -59.25
C ILE A 360 66.95 -70.01 -60.15
N GLN A 361 66.53 -70.67 -61.24
CA GLN A 361 65.46 -70.15 -62.10
C GLN A 361 64.11 -70.10 -61.38
N ASN A 362 63.75 -71.14 -60.63
CA ASN A 362 62.52 -71.18 -59.84
C ASN A 362 62.54 -70.16 -58.70
N CYS A 363 63.66 -69.99 -58.00
CA CYS A 363 63.85 -68.95 -56.99
C CYS A 363 63.80 -67.54 -57.60
N PHE A 364 64.36 -67.33 -58.79
CA PHE A 364 64.27 -66.03 -59.49
C PHE A 364 62.84 -65.71 -59.95
N GLN A 365 62.09 -66.71 -60.42
CA GLN A 365 60.67 -66.55 -60.74
C GLN A 365 59.85 -66.25 -59.49
N ALA A 366 60.03 -67.04 -58.41
CA ALA A 366 59.36 -66.82 -57.13
C ALA A 366 59.72 -65.46 -56.50
N GLN A 367 60.96 -65.01 -56.62
CA GLN A 367 61.37 -63.67 -56.19
C GLN A 367 60.66 -62.59 -57.02
N LYS A 368 60.64 -62.71 -58.34
CA LYS A 368 59.94 -61.76 -59.23
C LYS A 368 58.43 -61.69 -58.95
N GLU A 369 57.81 -62.81 -58.60
CA GLU A 369 56.39 -62.85 -58.20
C GLU A 369 56.18 -62.28 -56.79
N ALA A 370 57.07 -62.56 -55.84
CA ALA A 370 57.04 -61.97 -54.50
C ALA A 370 57.23 -60.44 -54.55
N ASP A 371 58.17 -59.94 -55.35
CA ASP A 371 58.41 -58.51 -55.56
C ASP A 371 57.19 -57.83 -56.20
N ARG A 372 56.55 -58.48 -57.20
CA ARG A 372 55.29 -58.01 -57.78
C ARG A 372 54.18 -57.93 -56.72
N LEU A 373 53.95 -59.00 -55.96
CA LEU A 373 52.91 -59.05 -54.94
C LEU A 373 53.16 -58.06 -53.80
N PHE A 374 54.44 -57.82 -53.46
CA PHE A 374 54.86 -56.81 -52.48
C PHE A 374 54.56 -55.39 -52.97
N LEU A 375 54.87 -55.07 -54.22
CA LEU A 375 54.51 -53.78 -54.84
C LEU A 375 52.99 -53.60 -54.94
N GLU A 376 52.25 -54.62 -55.38
CA GLU A 376 50.79 -54.60 -55.48
C GLU A 376 50.14 -54.39 -54.09
N LYS A 377 50.65 -55.07 -53.05
CA LYS A 377 50.26 -54.85 -51.65
C LYS A 377 50.58 -53.43 -51.17
N GLN A 378 51.77 -52.90 -51.46
CA GLN A 378 52.11 -51.52 -51.09
C GLN A 378 51.20 -50.49 -51.76
N MET A 379 50.88 -50.68 -53.05
CA MET A 379 49.94 -49.80 -53.77
C MET A 379 48.54 -49.86 -53.14
N LEU A 380 48.03 -51.05 -52.81
CA LEU A 380 46.74 -51.23 -52.15
C LEU A 380 46.71 -50.62 -50.75
N GLU A 381 47.78 -50.76 -49.96
CA GLU A 381 47.92 -50.10 -48.66
C GLU A 381 47.99 -48.57 -48.79
N ALA A 382 48.73 -48.05 -49.77
CA ALA A 382 48.80 -46.62 -50.03
C ALA A 382 47.45 -46.05 -50.49
N GLN A 383 46.70 -46.79 -51.30
CA GLN A 383 45.32 -46.43 -51.67
C GLN A 383 44.40 -46.42 -50.45
N ARG A 384 44.41 -47.48 -49.62
CA ARG A 384 43.61 -47.52 -48.37
C ARG A 384 43.96 -46.37 -47.41
N LYS A 385 45.25 -46.05 -47.26
CA LYS A 385 45.70 -44.89 -46.46
C LYS A 385 45.17 -43.56 -47.04
N ARG A 386 45.17 -43.38 -48.36
CA ARG A 386 44.57 -42.20 -49.03
C ARG A 386 43.04 -42.15 -48.87
N GLU A 387 42.35 -43.28 -48.97
CA GLU A 387 40.89 -43.40 -48.79
C GLU A 387 40.48 -43.00 -47.36
N ASN A 388 41.14 -43.61 -46.36
CA ASN A 388 40.89 -43.32 -44.95
C ASN A 388 41.20 -41.85 -44.62
N ASN A 389 42.30 -41.29 -45.13
CA ASN A 389 42.63 -39.88 -44.90
C ASN A 389 41.55 -38.92 -45.46
N LYS A 390 40.99 -39.21 -46.64
CA LYS A 390 39.85 -38.45 -47.17
C LYS A 390 38.61 -38.57 -46.29
N GLN A 391 38.29 -39.77 -45.81
CA GLN A 391 37.15 -39.99 -44.91
C GLN A 391 37.33 -39.23 -43.58
N CYS A 392 38.53 -39.23 -43.00
CA CYS A 392 38.86 -38.45 -41.82
C CYS A 392 38.78 -36.93 -42.07
N GLN A 393 39.21 -36.44 -43.23
CA GLN A 393 39.03 -35.03 -43.62
C GLN A 393 37.54 -34.66 -43.70
N ILE A 394 36.74 -35.41 -44.46
CA ILE A 394 35.29 -35.20 -44.61
C ILE A 394 34.58 -35.25 -43.24
N PHE A 395 34.96 -36.18 -42.35
CA PHE A 395 34.41 -36.25 -41.00
C PHE A 395 34.77 -35.02 -40.17
N ASN A 396 36.02 -34.57 -40.21
CA ASN A 396 36.48 -33.38 -39.49
C ASN A 396 35.82 -32.09 -40.01
N ASP A 397 35.65 -31.96 -41.33
CA ASP A 397 34.97 -30.82 -41.96
C ASP A 397 33.49 -30.77 -41.59
N ASN A 398 32.81 -31.93 -41.62
CA ASN A 398 31.42 -32.05 -41.15
C ASN A 398 31.29 -31.72 -39.66
N LEU A 399 32.21 -32.20 -38.81
CA LEU A 399 32.23 -31.88 -37.38
C LEU A 399 32.49 -30.38 -37.13
N ALA A 400 33.36 -29.75 -37.93
CA ALA A 400 33.60 -28.31 -37.88
C ALA A 400 32.38 -27.51 -38.35
N ALA A 401 31.68 -27.95 -39.40
CA ALA A 401 30.44 -27.35 -39.86
C ALA A 401 29.32 -27.44 -38.80
N LEU A 402 29.14 -28.61 -38.16
CA LEU A 402 28.18 -28.81 -37.06
C LEU A 402 28.51 -27.92 -35.85
N LYS A 403 29.79 -27.81 -35.46
CA LYS A 403 30.22 -26.90 -34.37
C LYS A 403 29.92 -25.44 -34.70
N ARG A 404 30.19 -24.98 -35.93
CA ARG A 404 29.83 -23.62 -36.38
C ARG A 404 28.32 -23.39 -36.35
N ALA A 405 27.53 -24.33 -36.88
CA ALA A 405 26.07 -24.22 -36.89
C ALA A 405 25.46 -24.20 -35.47
N HIS A 406 26.01 -24.98 -34.53
CA HIS A 406 25.61 -24.94 -33.13
C HIS A 406 25.95 -23.59 -32.48
N TYR A 407 27.15 -23.06 -32.71
CA TYR A 407 27.58 -21.77 -32.15
C TYR A 407 26.76 -20.60 -32.71
N GLU A 408 26.47 -20.58 -34.01
CA GLU A 408 25.60 -19.58 -34.63
C GLU A 408 24.13 -19.71 -34.21
N LYS A 409 23.67 -20.92 -33.83
CA LYS A 409 22.37 -21.11 -33.18
C LYS A 409 22.37 -20.54 -31.76
N LEU A 410 23.41 -20.83 -30.96
CA LEU A 410 23.52 -20.34 -29.58
C LEU A 410 23.52 -18.80 -29.53
N LYS A 411 24.32 -18.14 -30.36
CA LYS A 411 24.32 -16.67 -30.50
C LYS A 411 22.93 -16.08 -30.77
N ARG A 412 22.12 -16.75 -31.59
CA ARG A 412 20.75 -16.30 -31.90
C ARG A 412 19.85 -16.49 -30.69
N GLU A 413 19.96 -17.62 -29.98
CA GLU A 413 19.19 -17.87 -28.76
C GLU A 413 19.58 -16.93 -27.60
N GLU A 414 20.86 -16.52 -27.54
CA GLU A 414 21.38 -15.46 -26.66
C GLU A 414 20.80 -14.09 -27.04
N HIS A 415 20.92 -13.67 -28.30
CA HIS A 415 20.40 -12.38 -28.77
C HIS A 415 18.87 -12.29 -28.66
N ASP A 416 18.14 -13.36 -28.99
CA ASP A 416 16.69 -13.46 -28.80
C ASP A 416 16.34 -13.34 -27.30
N ALA A 417 17.20 -13.79 -26.38
CA ALA A 417 16.99 -13.60 -24.94
C ALA A 417 17.24 -12.14 -24.52
N GLU A 418 18.33 -11.51 -24.96
CA GLU A 418 18.62 -10.08 -24.74
C GLU A 418 17.46 -9.19 -25.19
N VAL A 419 16.95 -9.41 -26.41
CA VAL A 419 15.81 -8.67 -26.97
C VAL A 419 14.55 -8.84 -26.11
N ARG A 420 14.19 -10.09 -25.75
CA ARG A 420 12.99 -10.35 -24.91
C ARG A 420 13.10 -9.76 -23.51
N ASP A 421 14.28 -9.76 -22.91
CA ASP A 421 14.46 -9.18 -21.56
C ASP A 421 14.51 -7.64 -21.61
N ALA A 422 15.03 -7.05 -22.69
CA ALA A 422 14.92 -5.61 -22.97
C ALA A 422 13.47 -5.17 -23.26
N GLU A 423 12.71 -5.94 -24.05
CA GLU A 423 11.26 -5.76 -24.24
C GLU A 423 10.51 -5.84 -22.91
N GLN A 424 10.84 -6.81 -22.06
CA GLN A 424 10.21 -6.94 -20.74
C GLN A 424 10.57 -5.76 -19.83
N ALA A 425 11.81 -5.26 -19.86
CA ALA A 425 12.21 -4.06 -19.13
C ALA A 425 11.45 -2.81 -19.61
N ALA A 426 11.29 -2.63 -20.94
CA ALA A 426 10.51 -1.55 -21.52
C ALA A 426 9.02 -1.63 -21.14
N ALA A 427 8.43 -2.83 -21.15
CA ALA A 427 7.05 -3.05 -20.72
C ALA A 427 6.84 -2.73 -19.22
N ARG A 428 7.75 -3.17 -18.35
CA ARG A 428 7.74 -2.80 -16.90
C ARG A 428 7.86 -1.29 -16.71
N LYS A 429 8.72 -0.62 -17.48
CA LYS A 429 8.89 0.86 -17.43
C LYS A 429 7.62 1.59 -17.86
N LYS A 430 6.93 1.11 -18.90
CA LYS A 430 5.63 1.64 -19.32
C LYS A 430 4.56 1.43 -18.24
N GLN A 431 4.44 0.22 -17.69
CA GLN A 431 3.50 -0.10 -16.60
C GLN A 431 3.69 0.83 -15.39
N LEU A 432 4.94 1.16 -15.04
CA LEU A 432 5.26 2.13 -13.99
C LEU A 432 4.80 3.55 -14.34
N GLN A 433 4.99 4.00 -15.59
CA GLN A 433 4.54 5.31 -16.05
C GLN A 433 3.01 5.41 -16.08
N ASP A 434 2.32 4.40 -16.59
CA ASP A 434 0.85 4.32 -16.64
C ASP A 434 0.26 4.33 -15.22
N TYR A 435 0.86 3.58 -14.28
CA TYR A 435 0.47 3.60 -12.86
C TYR A 435 0.64 4.99 -12.23
N ILE A 436 1.84 5.59 -12.35
CA ILE A 436 2.15 6.92 -11.80
C ILE A 436 1.20 7.99 -12.36
N GLN A 437 0.93 7.95 -13.68
CA GLN A 437 -0.04 8.84 -14.33
C GLN A 437 -1.43 8.66 -13.70
N SER A 438 -1.93 7.43 -13.62
CA SER A 438 -3.26 7.15 -13.05
C SER A 438 -3.43 7.61 -11.60
N GLU A 439 -2.39 7.56 -10.77
CA GLU A 439 -2.43 8.02 -9.39
C GLU A 439 -2.31 9.56 -9.26
N ILE A 440 -1.59 10.21 -10.18
CA ILE A 440 -1.58 11.67 -10.31
C ILE A 440 -2.97 12.18 -10.72
N ASP A 441 -3.62 11.51 -11.68
CA ASP A 441 -4.94 11.89 -12.17
C ASP A 441 -6.02 11.68 -11.10
N LYS A 442 -5.97 10.54 -10.38
CA LYS A 442 -6.79 10.32 -9.18
C LYS A 442 -6.54 11.38 -8.11
N ALA A 443 -5.29 11.83 -7.91
CA ALA A 443 -4.98 12.88 -6.94
C ALA A 443 -5.55 14.24 -7.35
N ALA A 444 -5.41 14.63 -8.61
CA ALA A 444 -6.00 15.84 -9.16
C ALA A 444 -7.54 15.84 -9.04
N ALA A 445 -8.20 14.75 -9.46
CA ALA A 445 -9.65 14.58 -9.32
C ALA A 445 -10.13 14.61 -7.86
N SER A 446 -9.31 14.10 -6.92
CA SER A 446 -9.59 14.14 -5.48
C SER A 446 -9.30 15.50 -4.81
N GLN A 447 -8.86 16.52 -5.55
CA GLN A 447 -8.32 17.77 -5.01
C GLN A 447 -7.21 17.56 -3.96
N ARG A 448 -6.40 16.50 -4.13
CA ARG A 448 -5.17 16.25 -3.37
C ARG A 448 -4.01 17.02 -4.01
N ASN A 449 -2.90 17.16 -3.28
CA ASN A 449 -1.73 17.90 -3.74
C ASN A 449 -0.94 17.16 -4.84
N ALA A 450 -1.47 17.18 -6.07
CA ALA A 450 -0.87 16.52 -7.22
C ALA A 450 0.50 17.09 -7.62
N ALA A 451 0.81 18.34 -7.25
CA ALA A 451 2.11 18.96 -7.50
C ALA A 451 3.26 18.21 -6.79
N VAL A 452 3.02 17.65 -5.60
CA VAL A 452 3.99 16.78 -4.90
C VAL A 452 4.29 15.52 -5.71
N LEU A 453 3.27 14.90 -6.30
CA LEU A 453 3.42 13.67 -7.09
C LEU A 453 4.08 13.94 -8.45
N LEU A 454 3.76 15.08 -9.06
CA LEU A 454 4.42 15.56 -10.28
C LEU A 454 5.91 15.87 -10.03
N ALA A 455 6.26 16.57 -8.95
CA ALA A 455 7.65 16.87 -8.60
C ALA A 455 8.48 15.61 -8.28
N VAL A 456 7.84 14.59 -7.71
CA VAL A 456 8.44 13.25 -7.55
C VAL A 456 8.68 12.63 -8.93
N ARG A 457 7.65 12.53 -9.79
CA ARG A 457 7.76 11.98 -11.17
C ARG A 457 8.83 12.69 -12.01
N THR A 458 8.92 14.02 -11.99
CA THR A 458 9.88 14.79 -12.80
C THR A 458 11.29 14.81 -12.23
N GLY A 459 11.54 14.15 -11.09
CA GLY A 459 12.90 13.85 -10.65
C GLY A 459 13.57 14.96 -9.82
N GLY A 460 12.81 15.78 -9.10
CA GLY A 460 13.37 16.80 -8.19
C GLY A 460 14.38 16.25 -7.16
N HIS A 461 14.32 14.93 -6.87
CA HIS A 461 15.33 14.15 -6.14
C HIS A 461 15.69 12.83 -6.87
N GLY A 462 16.02 12.87 -8.17
CA GLY A 462 16.60 11.73 -8.93
C GLY A 462 15.69 10.52 -9.19
N PHE A 463 14.41 10.65 -8.82
CA PHE A 463 13.54 9.52 -8.47
C PHE A 463 13.35 8.39 -9.51
N LEU A 464 13.26 8.70 -10.81
CA LEU A 464 13.02 7.70 -11.88
C LEU A 464 14.29 7.31 -12.67
N SER A 465 15.47 7.71 -12.18
CA SER A 465 16.77 7.44 -12.81
C SER A 465 17.59 6.36 -12.10
N ASP A 466 17.27 6.03 -10.84
CA ASP A 466 17.91 4.95 -10.08
C ASP A 466 17.59 3.59 -10.73
N GLY A 467 18.59 2.95 -11.36
CA GLY A 467 18.46 1.68 -12.08
C GLY A 467 18.32 0.44 -11.19
N GLU A 468 17.44 0.44 -10.19
CA GLU A 468 17.06 -0.77 -9.46
C GLU A 468 16.23 -1.69 -10.38
N GLU A 469 16.88 -2.63 -11.07
CA GLU A 469 16.17 -3.66 -11.83
C GLU A 469 15.29 -4.51 -10.91
N PRO A 470 13.97 -4.58 -11.13
CA PRO A 470 13.11 -5.49 -10.37
C PRO A 470 13.41 -6.93 -10.83
N GLY A 471 14.19 -7.64 -10.02
CA GLY A 471 14.74 -8.96 -10.35
C GLY A 471 13.68 -9.96 -10.83
N ASN A 472 14.09 -10.80 -11.79
CA ASN A 472 13.31 -11.76 -12.57
C ASN A 472 11.90 -12.11 -12.03
N PHE A 473 10.88 -11.63 -12.75
CA PHE A 473 9.51 -12.15 -12.64
C PHE A 473 9.50 -13.65 -12.96
N ILE A 474 8.59 -14.39 -12.34
CA ILE A 474 8.39 -15.81 -12.66
C ILE A 474 7.75 -15.87 -14.04
N LYS A 475 8.54 -16.23 -15.06
CA LYS A 475 8.03 -16.57 -16.40
C LYS A 475 7.25 -17.89 -16.27
N ASP A 476 6.09 -18.02 -16.93
CA ASP A 476 5.23 -19.19 -16.77
C ASP A 476 5.93 -20.49 -17.19
N THR A 477 6.32 -21.30 -16.20
CA THR A 477 7.00 -22.59 -16.41
C THR A 477 6.04 -23.72 -16.83
N SER A 478 4.84 -23.38 -17.34
CA SER A 478 3.89 -24.30 -17.96
C SER A 478 4.48 -24.96 -19.23
N LYS A 479 5.49 -24.33 -19.85
CA LYS A 479 6.38 -24.98 -20.83
C LYS A 479 7.58 -25.63 -20.14
N THR A 480 7.32 -26.82 -19.58
CA THR A 480 8.26 -27.93 -19.32
C THR A 480 9.76 -27.62 -19.46
N SER A 481 10.32 -26.95 -18.45
CA SER A 481 11.77 -26.88 -18.28
C SER A 481 12.32 -28.27 -17.99
N LYS A 482 13.05 -28.85 -18.96
CA LYS A 482 13.83 -30.07 -18.71
C LYS A 482 15.04 -29.69 -17.84
N PRO A 483 15.30 -30.39 -16.72
CA PRO A 483 16.51 -30.13 -15.95
C PRO A 483 17.74 -30.37 -16.82
N SER A 484 18.64 -29.39 -16.87
CA SER A 484 19.94 -29.56 -17.50
C SER A 484 20.73 -30.57 -16.66
N VAL A 485 20.88 -31.79 -17.18
CA VAL A 485 21.75 -32.80 -16.56
C VAL A 485 23.18 -32.33 -16.77
N LEU A 486 23.80 -31.84 -15.69
CA LEU A 486 25.23 -31.54 -15.66
C LEU A 486 25.99 -32.83 -15.96
N ALA A 487 26.45 -32.96 -17.20
CA ALA A 487 27.27 -34.07 -17.65
C ALA A 487 28.67 -33.91 -17.05
N SER A 488 28.87 -34.49 -15.86
CA SER A 488 30.18 -34.59 -15.21
C SER A 488 31.11 -35.51 -16.01
N THR A 489 31.67 -34.99 -17.10
CA THR A 489 32.69 -35.67 -17.89
C THR A 489 33.96 -35.84 -17.05
N LEU A 490 34.25 -37.08 -16.67
CA LEU A 490 35.52 -37.47 -16.07
C LEU A 490 36.67 -37.13 -17.03
N ASN A 491 37.52 -36.17 -16.64
CA ASN A 491 38.73 -35.82 -17.37
C ASN A 491 39.81 -36.91 -17.20
N ALA A 492 39.65 -38.03 -17.91
CA ALA A 492 40.68 -39.05 -18.08
C ALA A 492 41.65 -38.67 -19.21
N THR A 493 42.28 -37.49 -19.10
CA THR A 493 43.20 -36.97 -20.12
C THR A 493 44.58 -37.62 -20.00
N THR A 494 44.73 -38.81 -20.56
CA THR A 494 46.05 -39.45 -20.69
C THR A 494 46.87 -38.75 -21.78
N GLU A 495 47.68 -37.77 -21.38
CA GLU A 495 48.61 -37.08 -22.29
C GLU A 495 49.71 -38.03 -22.79
N VAL A 496 49.51 -38.64 -23.96
CA VAL A 496 50.59 -39.32 -24.69
C VAL A 496 51.43 -38.26 -25.42
N ARG A 497 52.37 -37.68 -24.66
CA ARG A 497 53.36 -36.70 -25.12
C ARG A 497 54.15 -37.24 -26.34
N PRO A 498 54.05 -36.64 -27.54
CA PRO A 498 54.89 -37.04 -28.66
C PRO A 498 56.34 -36.64 -28.38
N LEU A 499 57.22 -37.63 -28.28
CA LEU A 499 58.67 -37.42 -28.18
C LEU A 499 59.20 -36.90 -29.52
N SER A 500 59.60 -35.63 -29.57
CA SER A 500 60.43 -35.12 -30.65
C SER A 500 61.79 -35.84 -30.62
N LYS A 501 62.18 -36.39 -31.76
CA LYS A 501 63.55 -36.87 -32.03
C LYS A 501 63.97 -36.41 -33.42
N ASP A 502 64.43 -35.18 -33.49
CA ASP A 502 65.34 -34.78 -34.56
C ASP A 502 66.62 -35.62 -34.46
N ARG A 503 66.90 -36.38 -35.51
CA ARG A 503 68.24 -36.83 -35.88
C ARG A 503 68.25 -37.29 -37.33
N THR A 504 68.69 -36.39 -38.20
CA THR A 504 69.35 -36.78 -39.45
C THR A 504 70.61 -37.58 -39.15
N PRO A 505 70.98 -38.48 -40.06
CA PRO A 505 72.36 -38.57 -40.51
C PRO A 505 72.45 -38.43 -42.05
N ASN A 506 73.70 -38.36 -42.54
CA ASN A 506 74.04 -38.54 -43.95
C ASN A 506 73.82 -39.99 -44.39
#